data_AF-A0A336N6M1-F1
#
_entry.id   AF-A0A336N6M1-F1
#
_cell.length_a   1.000
_cell.length_b   1.000
_cell.length_c   1.000
_cell.angle_alpha   90.00
_cell.angle_beta   90.00
_cell.angle_gamma   90.00
#
_symmetry.space_group_name_H-M   'P 1'
#
loop_
_entity.id
_entity.type
_entity.pdbx_description
1 polymer ?
#
loop_
_entity_poly.entity_id
_entity_poly.type
_entity_poly.pdbx_seq_one_letter_code
_entity_poly.pdbx_strand_id
1 'polypeptide(L)'
;MLETSQTIPELVSWAKEREFSLNLPTERLAFLLAIAIYNNERFDGEMIETDLVDIFRHISTAFEQSQETIATRANNAINELVKQRFLNRFSSEFTEGLAIYRLTPLGVGVSDYYIRQREFSALRLSVQLSIVAEEIQRASDAAEENGDEHYWRRNVFAPLKYSVAEILTALICHNALWMKISRPLRMKSPRY
;
A
#
# COMPACT_ATOMS: atom_id res chain seq x y z
N MET A 1 17.70 -5.25 -13.93
CA MET A 1 18.81 -4.30 -13.86
C MET A 1 18.17 -2.92 -13.69
N LEU A 2 18.12 -2.41 -12.46
CA LEU A 2 17.69 -1.05 -12.11
C LEU A 2 18.75 -0.55 -11.13
N GLU A 3 19.95 -0.33 -11.64
CA GLU A 3 20.96 0.45 -10.93
C GLU A 3 20.56 1.91 -11.09
N THR A 4 19.53 2.35 -10.36
CA THR A 4 19.34 3.78 -10.12
C THR A 4 20.35 4.20 -9.07
N SER A 5 21.62 4.25 -9.49
CA SER A 5 22.68 4.96 -8.78
C SER A 5 22.49 6.46 -9.00
N GLN A 6 21.28 6.97 -8.67
CA GLN A 6 21.05 8.41 -8.60
C GLN A 6 21.81 8.91 -7.38
N THR A 7 22.70 9.87 -7.62
CA THR A 7 23.39 10.53 -6.51
C THR A 7 22.37 11.30 -5.67
N ILE A 8 22.63 11.47 -4.36
CA ILE A 8 21.72 12.19 -3.45
C ILE A 8 21.28 13.55 -4.04
N PRO A 9 22.17 14.38 -4.62
CA PRO A 9 21.77 15.66 -5.21
C PRO A 9 20.87 15.54 -6.45
N GLU A 10 21.07 14.49 -7.26
CA GLU A 10 20.25 14.22 -8.45
C GLU A 10 18.82 13.82 -8.05
N LEU A 11 18.68 12.95 -7.05
CA LEU A 11 17.39 12.57 -6.49
C LEU A 11 16.63 13.79 -5.93
N VAL A 12 17.33 14.67 -5.21
CA VAL A 12 16.74 15.90 -4.66
C VAL A 12 16.28 16.84 -5.78
N SER A 13 17.09 16.99 -6.84
CA SER A 13 16.75 17.82 -7.99
C SER A 13 15.52 17.26 -8.73
N TRP A 14 15.49 15.94 -8.96
CA TRP A 14 14.36 15.25 -9.57
C TRP A 14 13.06 15.40 -8.76
N ALA A 15 13.13 15.26 -7.43
CA ALA A 15 11.97 15.43 -6.57
C ALA A 15 11.43 16.87 -6.58
N LYS A 16 12.34 17.87 -6.69
CA LYS A 16 11.98 19.28 -6.82
C LYS A 16 11.34 19.58 -8.17
N GLU A 17 11.91 19.10 -9.28
CA GLU A 17 11.38 19.30 -10.63
C GLU A 17 9.99 18.68 -10.82
N ARG A 18 9.75 17.53 -10.17
CA ARG A 18 8.46 16.85 -10.23
C ARG A 18 7.47 17.33 -9.17
N GLU A 19 7.86 18.29 -8.35
CA GLU A 19 7.06 18.90 -7.28
C GLU A 19 6.37 17.85 -6.38
N PHE A 20 7.12 16.83 -5.94
CA PHE A 20 6.53 15.82 -5.05
C PHE A 20 6.19 16.44 -3.70
N SER A 21 4.89 16.43 -3.38
CA SER A 21 4.37 16.90 -2.11
C SER A 21 3.28 15.96 -1.61
N LEU A 22 3.34 15.62 -0.33
CA LEU A 22 2.29 14.90 0.37
C LEU A 22 1.71 15.82 1.44
N ASN A 23 0.42 16.11 1.34
CA ASN A 23 -0.36 16.87 2.29
C ASN A 23 -1.62 16.09 2.65
N LEU A 24 -1.56 15.38 3.78
CA LEU A 24 -2.66 14.58 4.32
C LEU A 24 -3.06 15.07 5.72
N PRO A 25 -3.88 16.13 5.82
CA PRO A 25 -4.58 16.47 7.06
C PRO A 25 -5.46 15.31 7.54
N THR A 26 -5.83 15.31 8.83
CA THR A 26 -6.63 14.24 9.45
C THR A 26 -7.89 13.88 8.67
N GLU A 27 -8.62 14.88 8.16
CA GLU A 27 -9.81 14.68 7.32
C GLU A 27 -9.48 13.95 6.01
N ARG A 28 -8.41 14.35 5.32
CA ARG A 28 -7.96 13.74 4.06
C ARG A 28 -7.42 12.34 4.26
N LEU A 29 -6.73 12.10 5.38
CA LEU A 29 -6.29 10.77 5.76
C LEU A 29 -7.51 9.88 6.03
N ALA A 30 -8.49 10.34 6.82
CA ALA A 30 -9.72 9.60 7.05
C ALA A 30 -10.46 9.27 5.74
N PHE A 31 -10.46 10.21 4.79
CA PHE A 31 -11.00 9.98 3.45
C PHE A 31 -10.26 8.89 2.68
N LEU A 32 -8.93 8.95 2.63
CA LEU A 32 -8.12 7.92 1.99
C LEU A 32 -8.35 6.52 2.62
N LEU A 33 -8.48 6.45 3.95
CA LEU A 33 -8.74 5.19 4.66
C LEU A 33 -10.13 4.64 4.34
N ALA A 34 -11.15 5.48 4.31
CA ALA A 34 -12.51 5.06 3.96
C ALA A 34 -12.57 4.54 2.51
N ILE A 35 -11.89 5.20 1.57
CA ILE A 35 -11.75 4.75 0.19
C ILE A 35 -11.06 3.38 0.12
N ALA A 36 -9.99 3.18 0.89
CA ALA A 36 -9.26 1.91 0.90
C ALA A 36 -10.08 0.73 1.46
N ILE A 37 -10.89 0.97 2.50
CA ILE A 37 -11.82 -0.05 3.02
C ILE A 37 -12.87 -0.36 1.96
N TYR A 38 -13.48 0.66 1.37
CA TYR A 38 -14.48 0.50 0.31
C TYR A 38 -13.93 -0.28 -0.90
N ASN A 39 -12.68 0.00 -1.30
CA ASN A 39 -12.02 -0.71 -2.39
C ASN A 39 -11.73 -2.19 -2.07
N ASN A 40 -11.52 -2.55 -0.80
CA ASN A 40 -11.26 -3.93 -0.39
C ASN A 40 -12.55 -4.76 -0.21
N GLU A 41 -13.66 -4.12 0.18
CA GLU A 41 -14.96 -4.78 0.37
C GLU A 41 -15.74 -4.96 -0.95
N ARG A 42 -15.35 -4.24 -2.01
CA ARG A 42 -16.02 -4.30 -3.31
C ARG A 42 -15.62 -5.55 -4.08
N PHE A 43 -16.60 -6.41 -4.35
CA PHE A 43 -16.42 -7.67 -5.07
C PHE A 43 -16.40 -7.51 -6.60
N ASP A 44 -17.02 -6.46 -7.15
CA ASP A 44 -16.98 -6.18 -8.59
C ASP A 44 -17.31 -4.71 -8.91
N GLY A 45 -16.70 -4.19 -9.97
CA GLY A 45 -16.91 -2.84 -10.50
C GLY A 45 -15.89 -1.77 -10.09
N GLU A 46 -15.71 -0.81 -11.00
CA GLU A 46 -14.80 0.32 -10.81
C GLU A 46 -15.43 1.43 -9.96
N MET A 47 -14.63 2.10 -9.14
CA MET A 47 -15.10 3.18 -8.27
C MET A 47 -15.37 4.43 -9.10
N ILE A 48 -16.58 4.96 -8.99
CA ILE A 48 -17.02 6.16 -9.73
C ILE A 48 -17.09 7.38 -8.82
N GLU A 49 -17.28 8.56 -9.42
CA GLU A 49 -17.31 9.83 -8.69
C GLU A 49 -18.41 9.88 -7.61
N THR A 50 -19.58 9.30 -7.89
CA THR A 50 -20.70 9.27 -6.92
C THR A 50 -20.32 8.51 -5.66
N ASP A 51 -19.63 7.37 -5.80
CA ASP A 51 -19.17 6.56 -4.66
C ASP A 51 -18.22 7.38 -3.77
N LEU A 52 -17.28 8.12 -4.37
CA LEU A 52 -16.33 8.96 -3.65
C LEU A 52 -17.02 10.12 -2.91
N VAL A 53 -18.01 10.76 -3.55
CA VAL A 53 -18.79 11.84 -2.93
C VAL A 53 -19.60 11.31 -1.75
N ASP A 54 -20.16 10.09 -1.87
CA ASP A 54 -20.93 9.45 -0.80
C ASP A 54 -20.04 9.09 0.40
N ILE A 55 -18.83 8.54 0.15
CA ILE A 55 -17.84 8.31 1.20
C ILE A 55 -17.45 9.64 1.88
N PHE A 56 -17.22 10.69 1.10
CA PHE A 56 -16.86 12.01 1.64
C PHE A 56 -17.97 12.59 2.52
N ARG A 57 -19.25 12.32 2.19
CA ARG A 57 -20.40 12.74 3.01
C ARG A 57 -20.32 12.15 4.42
N HIS A 58 -20.00 10.87 4.56
CA HIS A 58 -19.85 10.23 5.88
C HIS A 58 -18.76 10.89 6.73
N ILE A 59 -17.65 11.28 6.11
CA ILE A 59 -16.54 11.96 6.79
C ILE A 59 -16.92 13.39 7.16
N SER A 60 -17.52 14.14 6.24
CA SER A 60 -18.01 15.50 6.52
C SER A 60 -18.96 15.52 7.72
N THR A 61 -19.82 14.50 7.86
CA THR A 61 -20.71 14.33 9.01
C THR A 61 -19.95 14.00 10.30
N ALA A 62 -18.96 13.10 10.24
CA ALA A 62 -18.13 12.74 11.39
C ALA A 62 -17.25 13.89 11.89
N PHE A 63 -16.87 14.82 11.01
CA PHE A 63 -16.07 16.02 11.34
C PHE A 63 -16.95 17.27 11.61
N GLU A 64 -18.27 17.10 11.76
CA GLU A 64 -19.22 18.18 12.11
C GLU A 64 -19.22 19.37 11.13
N GLN A 65 -19.00 19.10 9.84
CA GLN A 65 -18.91 20.14 8.80
C GLN A 65 -20.25 20.40 8.10
N SER A 66 -20.42 21.62 7.56
CA SER A 66 -21.63 22.03 6.85
C SER A 66 -21.94 21.15 5.64
N GLN A 67 -23.17 20.67 5.55
CA GLN A 67 -23.61 19.76 4.50
C GLN A 67 -23.97 20.49 3.18
N GLU A 68 -24.07 21.82 3.20
CA GLU A 68 -24.50 22.61 2.02
C GLU A 68 -23.47 22.63 0.88
N THR A 69 -22.18 22.44 1.19
CA THR A 69 -21.07 22.56 0.23
C THR A 69 -20.34 21.24 -0.02
N ILE A 70 -20.96 20.09 0.30
CA ILE A 70 -20.30 18.78 0.22
C ILE A 70 -19.78 18.47 -1.17
N ALA A 71 -20.58 18.66 -2.22
CA ALA A 71 -20.18 18.30 -3.58
C ALA A 71 -18.90 19.03 -4.01
N THR A 72 -18.83 20.35 -3.76
CA THR A 72 -17.64 21.15 -4.07
C THR A 72 -16.44 20.74 -3.23
N ARG A 73 -16.63 20.48 -1.93
CA ARG A 73 -15.53 20.09 -1.03
C ARG A 73 -15.03 18.68 -1.31
N ALA A 74 -15.91 17.75 -1.65
CA ALA A 74 -15.58 16.40 -2.09
C ALA A 74 -14.74 16.47 -3.38
N ASN A 75 -15.17 17.25 -4.37
CA ASN A 75 -14.40 17.43 -5.61
C ASN A 75 -13.01 18.02 -5.35
N ASN A 76 -12.89 19.00 -4.46
CA ASN A 76 -11.59 19.53 -4.05
C ASN A 76 -10.74 18.45 -3.38
N ALA A 77 -11.31 17.64 -2.48
CA ALA A 77 -10.61 16.55 -1.82
C ALA A 77 -10.13 15.47 -2.81
N ILE A 78 -10.97 15.08 -3.76
CA ILE A 78 -10.65 14.11 -4.81
C ILE A 78 -9.52 14.66 -5.68
N ASN A 79 -9.62 15.92 -6.12
CA ASN A 79 -8.58 16.56 -6.94
C ASN A 79 -7.24 16.66 -6.20
N GLU A 80 -7.26 16.94 -4.90
CA GLU A 80 -6.06 16.93 -4.06
C GLU A 80 -5.43 15.54 -3.99
N LEU A 81 -6.23 14.48 -3.79
CA LEU A 81 -5.74 13.09 -3.78
C LEU A 81 -5.18 12.66 -5.13
N VAL A 82 -5.79 13.10 -6.24
CA VAL A 82 -5.28 12.85 -7.60
C VAL A 82 -3.96 13.60 -7.83
N LYS A 83 -3.87 14.88 -7.46
CA LYS A 83 -2.65 15.69 -7.59
C LYS A 83 -1.47 15.11 -6.81
N GLN A 84 -1.75 14.56 -5.62
CA GLN A 84 -0.77 13.90 -4.76
C GLN A 84 -0.48 12.45 -5.15
N ARG A 85 -1.06 11.95 -6.26
CA ARG A 85 -0.87 10.60 -6.79
C ARG A 85 -1.37 9.49 -5.87
N PHE A 86 -2.35 9.74 -5.01
CA PHE A 86 -3.04 8.71 -4.24
C PHE A 86 -4.15 8.03 -5.05
N LEU A 87 -4.76 8.76 -5.99
CA LEU A 87 -5.77 8.26 -6.91
C LEU A 87 -5.37 8.51 -8.35
N ASN A 88 -5.67 7.55 -9.23
CA ASN A 88 -5.65 7.73 -10.68
C ASN A 88 -7.08 7.94 -11.16
N ARG A 89 -7.29 8.99 -11.97
CA ARG A 89 -8.57 9.26 -12.65
C ARG A 89 -8.47 8.79 -14.10
N PHE A 90 -9.41 7.95 -14.52
CA PHE A 90 -9.59 7.50 -15.89
C PHE A 90 -10.90 8.06 -16.43
N SER A 91 -10.83 8.82 -17.51
CA SER A 91 -11.99 9.28 -18.27
C SER A 91 -12.05 8.51 -19.58
N SER A 92 -13.17 7.85 -19.86
CA SER A 92 -13.41 7.23 -21.17
C SER A 92 -14.16 8.22 -22.06
N GLU A 93 -13.69 8.41 -23.29
CA GLU A 93 -14.37 9.22 -24.31
C GLU A 93 -15.74 8.62 -24.70
N PHE A 94 -15.95 7.33 -24.45
CA PHE A 94 -17.15 6.60 -24.85
C PHE A 94 -18.32 6.74 -23.85
N THR A 95 -18.03 7.22 -22.64
CA THR A 95 -19.03 7.44 -21.59
C THR A 95 -18.94 8.89 -21.13
N GLU A 96 -19.73 9.76 -21.75
CA GLU A 96 -19.78 11.19 -21.41
C GLU A 96 -20.07 11.38 -19.91
N GLY A 97 -19.06 11.86 -19.18
CA GLY A 97 -19.20 12.24 -17.77
C GLY A 97 -18.91 11.15 -16.74
N LEU A 98 -18.56 9.92 -17.14
CA LEU A 98 -18.14 8.88 -16.19
C LEU A 98 -16.61 8.88 -16.02
N ALA A 99 -16.18 9.31 -14.84
CA ALA A 99 -14.80 9.18 -14.39
C ALA A 99 -14.68 8.02 -13.41
N ILE A 100 -13.71 7.15 -13.70
CA ILE A 100 -13.32 6.03 -12.86
C ILE A 100 -12.10 6.41 -12.04
N TYR A 101 -12.07 6.00 -10.77
CA TYR A 101 -10.99 6.27 -9.85
C TYR A 101 -10.38 4.95 -9.36
N ARG A 102 -9.05 4.86 -9.37
CA ARG A 102 -8.32 3.70 -8.82
C ARG A 102 -7.27 4.16 -7.82
N LEU A 103 -7.14 3.43 -6.71
CA LEU A 103 -6.04 3.65 -5.77
C LEU A 103 -4.69 3.33 -6.43
N THR A 104 -3.72 4.22 -6.22
CA THR A 104 -2.34 3.97 -6.63
C THR A 104 -1.63 3.09 -5.60
N PRO A 105 -0.47 2.48 -5.95
CA PRO A 105 0.34 1.76 -4.97
C PRO A 105 0.74 2.61 -3.75
N LEU A 106 0.88 3.93 -3.92
CA LEU A 106 1.14 4.86 -2.82
C LEU A 106 -0.09 4.98 -1.89
N GLY A 107 -1.29 5.11 -2.46
CA GLY A 107 -2.54 5.14 -1.72
C GLY A 107 -2.75 3.87 -0.91
N VAL A 108 -2.61 2.72 -1.56
CA VAL A 108 -2.70 1.40 -0.90
C VAL A 108 -1.65 1.27 0.20
N GLY A 109 -0.40 1.64 -0.06
CA GLY A 109 0.67 1.53 0.94
C GLY A 109 0.43 2.37 2.19
N VAL A 110 -0.01 3.63 2.02
CA VAL A 110 -0.35 4.51 3.15
C VAL A 110 -1.57 3.99 3.90
N SER A 111 -2.64 3.61 3.20
CA SER A 111 -3.85 3.11 3.86
C SER A 111 -3.61 1.79 4.59
N ASP A 112 -2.89 0.85 3.98
CA ASP A 112 -2.57 -0.44 4.57
C ASP A 112 -1.73 -0.29 5.83
N TYR A 113 -0.83 0.70 5.89
CA TYR A 113 -0.05 0.98 7.09
C TYR A 113 -0.91 1.32 8.30
N TYR A 114 -2.06 1.98 8.10
CA TYR A 114 -3.00 2.31 9.19
C TYR A 114 -4.04 1.21 9.43
N ILE A 115 -4.53 0.54 8.37
CA ILE A 115 -5.58 -0.48 8.46
C ILE A 115 -5.03 -1.82 8.97
N ARG A 116 -3.85 -2.26 8.50
CA ARG A 116 -3.29 -3.60 8.81
C ARG A 116 -2.68 -3.73 10.22
N GLN A 117 -2.68 -2.68 11.05
CA GLN A 117 -2.21 -2.77 12.44
C GLN A 117 -3.05 -3.71 13.33
N ARG A 118 -4.15 -4.28 12.81
CA ARG A 118 -5.10 -5.11 13.58
C ARG A 118 -4.91 -6.62 13.47
N GLU A 119 -4.01 -7.13 12.62
CA GLU A 119 -3.87 -8.58 12.41
C GLU A 119 -2.43 -9.07 12.60
N PHE A 120 -2.02 -9.22 13.87
CA PHE A 120 -0.80 -9.94 14.21
C PHE A 120 -1.17 -11.34 14.73
N SER A 121 -0.68 -12.38 14.06
CA SER A 121 -0.84 -13.77 14.51
C SER A 121 0.48 -14.51 14.38
N ALA A 122 0.98 -15.02 15.52
CA ALA A 122 2.17 -15.87 15.54
C ALA A 122 2.02 -17.11 14.64
N LEU A 123 0.78 -17.60 14.47
CA LEU A 123 0.47 -18.70 13.58
C LEU A 123 0.73 -18.33 12.11
N ARG A 124 0.31 -17.14 11.68
CA ARG A 124 0.54 -16.65 10.31
C ARG A 124 2.04 -16.54 10.01
N LEU A 125 2.80 -16.01 10.97
CA LEU A 125 4.26 -15.92 10.88
C LEU A 125 4.92 -17.30 10.73
N SER A 126 4.49 -18.27 11.54
CA SER A 126 4.98 -19.64 11.51
C SER A 126 4.74 -20.30 10.14
N VAL A 127 3.52 -20.17 9.61
CA VAL A 127 3.18 -20.70 8.28
C VAL A 127 4.03 -20.06 7.18
N GLN A 128 4.22 -18.73 7.20
CA GLN A 128 5.05 -18.04 6.22
C GLN A 128 6.51 -18.50 6.25
N LEU A 129 7.07 -18.70 7.45
CA LEU A 129 8.43 -19.19 7.61
C LEU A 129 8.59 -20.64 7.14
N SER A 130 7.59 -21.49 7.38
CA SER A 130 7.60 -22.87 6.88
C SER A 130 7.60 -22.93 5.36
N ILE A 131 6.78 -22.11 4.69
CA ILE A 131 6.75 -22.03 3.22
C ILE A 131 8.10 -21.56 2.68
N VAL A 132 8.71 -20.53 3.30
CA VAL A 132 10.03 -20.04 2.89
C VAL A 132 11.10 -21.11 3.08
N ALA A 133 11.09 -21.83 4.20
CA ALA A 133 12.05 -22.90 4.46
C ALA A 133 11.94 -24.01 3.40
N GLU A 134 10.73 -24.40 3.01
CA GLU A 134 10.49 -25.40 1.98
C GLU A 134 10.97 -24.94 0.59
N GLU A 135 10.69 -23.69 0.21
CA GLU A 135 11.14 -23.13 -1.07
C GLU A 135 12.67 -22.99 -1.14
N ILE A 136 13.32 -22.61 -0.03
CA ILE A 136 14.79 -22.55 0.05
C ILE A 136 15.38 -23.95 -0.06
N GLN A 137 14.79 -24.95 0.62
CA GLN A 137 15.27 -26.33 0.53
C GLN A 137 15.16 -26.86 -0.90
N ARG A 138 14.00 -26.67 -1.56
CA ARG A 138 13.81 -27.06 -2.97
C ARG A 138 14.80 -26.36 -3.91
N ALA A 139 15.06 -25.07 -3.71
CA ALA A 139 16.05 -24.34 -4.51
C ALA A 139 17.48 -24.80 -4.23
N SER A 140 17.79 -25.23 -2.99
CA SER A 140 19.08 -25.78 -2.60
C SER A 140 19.32 -27.14 -3.27
N ASP A 141 18.35 -28.05 -3.17
CA ASP A 141 18.45 -29.37 -3.77
C ASP A 141 18.61 -29.27 -5.31
N ALA A 142 17.86 -28.38 -5.95
CA ALA A 142 17.99 -28.10 -7.38
C ALA A 142 19.35 -27.47 -7.74
N ALA A 143 19.96 -26.68 -6.86
CA ALA A 143 21.27 -26.08 -7.10
C ALA A 143 22.42 -27.11 -7.03
N GLU A 144 22.22 -28.22 -6.32
CA GLU A 144 23.18 -29.34 -6.28
C GLU A 144 23.11 -30.21 -7.55
N GLU A 145 22.00 -30.15 -8.30
CA GLU A 145 21.86 -30.80 -9.59
C GLU A 145 22.52 -29.99 -10.70
N ASN A 146 23.34 -30.64 -11.55
CA ASN A 146 23.95 -29.99 -12.70
C ASN A 146 22.92 -29.76 -13.82
N GLY A 147 22.24 -28.60 -13.77
CA GLY A 147 21.30 -28.14 -14.78
C GLY A 147 21.88 -27.18 -15.83
N ASP A 148 21.14 -27.00 -16.92
CA ASP A 148 21.41 -25.96 -17.93
C ASP A 148 20.98 -24.56 -17.44
N GLU A 149 21.29 -23.51 -18.20
CA GLU A 149 20.96 -22.13 -17.80
C GLU A 149 19.43 -21.94 -17.59
N HIS A 150 18.60 -22.67 -18.34
CA HIS A 150 17.15 -22.60 -18.20
C HIS A 150 16.67 -23.24 -16.89
N TYR A 151 17.23 -24.39 -16.53
CA TYR A 151 17.02 -25.08 -15.26
C TYR A 151 17.38 -24.17 -14.08
N TRP A 152 18.55 -23.53 -14.11
CA TRP A 152 18.98 -22.60 -13.06
C TRP A 152 18.05 -21.39 -12.90
N ARG A 153 17.63 -20.78 -14.02
CA ARG A 153 16.71 -19.64 -13.99
C ARG A 153 15.35 -20.02 -13.40
N ARG A 154 14.86 -21.21 -13.71
CA ARG A 154 13.51 -21.67 -13.31
C ARG A 154 13.46 -22.24 -11.89
N ASN A 155 14.45 -23.03 -11.50
CA ASN A 155 14.37 -23.85 -10.28
C ASN A 155 15.15 -23.25 -9.11
N VAL A 156 16.12 -22.37 -9.36
CA VAL A 156 16.91 -21.73 -8.30
C VAL A 156 16.63 -20.23 -8.25
N PHE A 157 16.79 -19.51 -9.36
CA PHE A 157 16.65 -18.05 -9.35
C PHE A 157 15.21 -17.58 -9.18
N ALA A 158 14.25 -18.15 -9.92
CA ALA A 158 12.86 -17.70 -9.85
C ALA A 158 12.21 -17.93 -8.47
N PRO A 159 12.36 -19.10 -7.80
CA PRO A 159 11.82 -19.30 -6.46
C PRO A 159 12.42 -18.32 -5.44
N LEU A 160 13.74 -18.12 -5.48
CA LEU A 160 14.41 -17.19 -4.57
C LEU A 160 13.96 -15.73 -4.80
N LYS A 161 13.85 -15.29 -6.05
CA LYS A 161 13.56 -13.89 -6.39
C LYS A 161 12.09 -13.51 -6.23
N TYR A 162 11.17 -14.38 -6.61
CA TYR A 162 9.75 -14.03 -6.67
C TYR A 162 8.94 -14.63 -5.53
N SER A 163 9.39 -15.72 -4.90
CA SER A 163 8.68 -16.31 -3.76
C SER A 163 9.36 -15.93 -2.44
N VAL A 164 10.61 -16.35 -2.25
CA VAL A 164 11.33 -16.13 -0.98
C VAL A 164 11.52 -14.65 -0.69
N ALA A 165 11.98 -13.86 -1.67
CA ALA A 165 12.18 -12.42 -1.47
C ALA A 165 10.87 -11.68 -1.18
N GLU A 166 9.76 -12.05 -1.80
CA GLU A 166 8.45 -11.44 -1.52
C GLU A 166 7.96 -11.77 -0.11
N ILE A 167 8.05 -13.03 0.31
CA ILE A 167 7.63 -13.45 1.66
C ILE A 167 8.53 -12.81 2.72
N LEU A 168 9.85 -12.78 2.51
CA LEU A 168 10.77 -12.09 3.42
C LEU A 168 10.52 -10.58 3.47
N THR A 169 10.23 -9.94 2.34
CA THR A 169 9.86 -8.51 2.31
C THR A 169 8.58 -8.28 3.11
N ALA A 170 7.57 -9.16 2.95
CA ALA A 170 6.36 -9.11 3.75
C ALA A 170 6.64 -9.29 5.25
N LEU A 171 7.53 -10.22 5.63
CA LEU A 171 7.96 -10.46 7.02
C LEU A 171 8.71 -9.25 7.63
N ILE A 172 9.61 -8.63 6.87
CA ILE A 172 10.36 -7.44 7.30
C ILE A 172 9.40 -6.27 7.52
N CYS A 173 8.49 -6.02 6.58
CA CYS A 173 7.42 -5.04 6.74
C CYS A 173 6.54 -5.34 7.97
N HIS A 174 6.25 -6.62 8.22
CA HIS A 174 5.47 -7.09 9.38
C HIS A 174 6.20 -6.85 10.72
N ASN A 175 7.51 -7.13 10.79
CA ASN A 175 8.33 -6.93 11.99
C ASN A 175 8.64 -5.45 12.28
N ALA A 176 8.81 -4.62 11.25
CA ALA A 176 8.96 -3.17 11.42
C ALA A 176 7.70 -2.54 12.06
N LEU A 177 6.52 -3.05 11.71
CA LEU A 177 5.25 -2.70 12.35
C LEU A 177 5.23 -3.14 13.82
N TRP A 178 5.68 -4.38 14.11
CA TRP A 178 5.73 -4.94 15.46
C TRP A 178 6.66 -4.16 16.41
N MET A 179 7.87 -3.78 15.96
CA MET A 179 8.80 -2.97 16.76
C MET A 179 8.21 -1.60 17.16
N LYS A 180 7.29 -1.05 16.36
CA LYS A 180 6.66 0.24 16.62
C LYS A 180 5.46 0.12 17.57
N ILE A 181 4.66 -0.93 17.43
CA ILE A 181 3.51 -1.24 18.30
C ILE A 181 3.96 -1.72 19.69
N SER A 182 5.08 -2.45 19.78
CA SER A 182 5.61 -2.97 21.05
C SER A 182 6.39 -1.96 21.89
N ARG A 183 6.81 -0.82 21.33
CA ARG A 183 7.52 0.26 22.06
C ARG A 183 6.70 0.86 23.23
N PRO A 184 5.41 1.19 23.11
CA PRO A 184 4.62 1.68 24.25
C PRO A 184 4.37 0.62 25.34
N LEU A 185 4.50 -0.68 25.04
CA LEU A 185 4.32 -1.75 26.04
C LEU A 185 5.56 -1.98 26.92
N ARG A 186 6.75 -1.48 26.53
CA ARG A 186 7.98 -1.61 27.34
C ARG A 186 8.20 -0.49 28.37
N MET A 187 7.39 0.58 28.40
CA MET A 187 7.54 1.69 29.35
C MET A 187 6.67 1.58 30.62
N LYS A 188 6.01 0.43 30.86
CA LYS A 188 5.32 0.15 32.13
C LYS A 188 5.88 -1.10 32.80
N SER A 189 7.14 -1.08 33.22
CA SER A 189 7.54 -1.88 34.38
C SER A 189 7.37 -1.01 35.63
N PRO A 190 6.45 -1.33 36.56
CA PRO A 190 6.47 -0.71 37.87
C PRO A 190 7.77 -1.14 38.56
N ARG A 191 8.59 -0.17 38.95
CA ARG A 191 9.62 -0.40 39.96
C ARG A 191 8.89 -0.71 41.27
N TYR A 192 8.98 -1.96 41.70
CA TYR A 192 8.90 -2.33 43.11
C TYR A 192 10.29 -2.80 43.53
#